data_AF-A0A0D0M7Z5-F1
#
_entry.id   AF-A0A0D0M7Z5-F1
#
_cell.length_a   1.000
_cell.length_b   1.000
_cell.length_c   1.000
_cell.angle_alpha   90.00
_cell.angle_beta   90.00
_cell.angle_gamma   90.00
#
_symmetry.space_group_name_H-M   'P 1'
#
loop_
_entity.id
_entity.type
_entity.pdbx_description
1 polymer ?
#
loop_
_entity_poly.entity_id
_entity_poly.type
_entity_poly.pdbx_seq_one_letter_code
_entity_poly.pdbx_strand_id
1 'polypeptide(L)'
;MAEEPNPAEFTAWMAAETAAYTAIHQLHQRTQGGRLAIPDNRIEQIARLRKEADVRFASMWGALGAAPQPSAVAPVKRGHAVHSGHGQRPAFELLSRPAAEPIESRLS
;
A
#
# COMPACT_ATOMS: atom_id res chain seq x y z
N MET A 1 5.76 -4.32 35.60
CA MET A 1 4.58 -3.44 35.52
C MET A 1 4.34 -3.21 34.04
N ALA A 2 3.17 -3.55 33.51
CA ALA A 2 2.86 -3.27 32.11
C ALA A 2 2.60 -1.77 32.01
N GLU A 3 3.45 -1.06 31.27
CA GLU A 3 3.24 0.34 30.94
C GLU A 3 1.96 0.40 30.09
N GLU A 4 0.96 1.15 30.54
CA GLU A 4 -0.25 1.36 29.73
C GLU A 4 0.17 1.99 28.39
N PRO A 5 -0.39 1.54 27.25
CA PRO A 5 -0.04 2.10 25.96
C PRO A 5 -0.36 3.59 25.96
N ASN A 6 0.66 4.43 25.78
CA ASN A 6 0.53 5.88 25.83
C ASN A 6 -0.36 6.38 24.66
N PRO A 7 -1.57 6.91 24.93
CA PRO A 7 -2.49 7.36 23.87
C PRO A 7 -1.90 8.47 22.99
N ALA A 8 -0.92 9.23 23.49
CA ALA A 8 -0.25 10.27 22.73
C ALA A 8 0.65 9.69 21.62
N GLU A 9 1.32 8.55 21.86
CA GLU A 9 2.17 7.90 20.85
C GLU A 9 1.34 7.35 19.70
N PHE A 10 0.20 6.73 20.00
CA PHE A 10 -0.76 6.26 19.01
C PHE A 10 -1.29 7.42 18.16
N THR A 11 -1.69 8.52 18.81
CA THR A 11 -2.19 9.71 18.12
C THR A 11 -1.11 10.33 17.23
N ALA A 12 0.13 10.38 17.70
CA ALA A 12 1.26 10.89 16.93
C ALA A 12 1.58 10.00 15.72
N TRP A 13 1.52 8.68 15.87
CA TRP A 13 1.64 7.75 14.74
C TRP A 13 0.50 7.94 13.73
N MET A 14 -0.75 7.99 14.18
CA MET A 14 -1.92 8.20 13.32
C MET A 14 -1.85 9.53 12.55
N ALA A 15 -1.34 10.59 13.17
CA ALA A 15 -1.12 11.87 12.50
C ALA A 15 -0.07 11.76 11.38
N ALA A 16 1.05 11.09 11.64
CA ALA A 16 2.10 10.86 10.64
C ALA A 16 1.60 9.97 9.48
N GLU A 17 0.85 8.90 9.79
CA GLU A 17 0.27 8.02 8.78
C GLU A 17 -0.76 8.76 7.91
N THR A 18 -1.61 9.57 8.53
CA THR A 18 -2.57 10.42 7.82
C THR A 18 -1.85 11.40 6.90
N ALA A 19 -0.80 12.06 7.37
CA ALA A 19 -0.01 12.99 6.56
C ALA A 19 0.61 12.30 5.33
N ALA A 20 1.19 11.10 5.52
CA ALA A 20 1.76 10.32 4.42
C ALA A 20 0.68 9.88 3.40
N TYR A 21 -0.46 9.39 3.88
CA TYR A 21 -1.58 9.00 3.04
C TYR A 21 -2.15 10.18 2.24
N THR A 22 -2.40 11.31 2.90
CA THR A 22 -2.89 12.53 2.25
C THR A 22 -1.92 13.03 1.18
N ALA A 23 -0.61 13.01 1.44
CA ALA A 23 0.39 13.43 0.46
C ALA A 23 0.39 12.52 -0.80
N ILE A 24 0.24 11.20 -0.62
CA ILE A 24 0.11 10.25 -1.73
C ILE A 24 -1.19 10.50 -2.50
N HIS A 25 -2.31 10.70 -1.80
CA HIS A 25 -3.58 10.98 -2.43
C HIS A 25 -3.51 12.27 -3.27
N GLN A 26 -2.94 13.34 -2.71
CA GLN A 26 -2.72 14.60 -3.42
C GLN A 26 -1.81 14.42 -4.64
N LEU A 27 -0.75 13.63 -4.52
CA LEU A 27 0.12 13.30 -5.65
C LEU A 27 -0.64 12.55 -6.74
N HIS A 28 -1.46 11.56 -6.37
CA HIS A 28 -2.29 10.80 -7.30
C HIS A 28 -3.27 11.73 -8.06
N GLN A 29 -3.96 12.62 -7.34
CA GLN A 29 -4.86 13.59 -7.95
C GLN A 29 -4.12 14.53 -8.90
N ARG A 30 -3.00 15.11 -8.46
CA ARG A 30 -2.20 16.03 -9.25
C ARG A 30 -1.64 15.39 -10.52
N THR A 31 -1.27 14.12 -10.45
CA THR A 31 -0.67 13.39 -11.57
C THR A 31 -1.71 12.71 -12.46
N GLN A 32 -3.00 12.85 -12.14
CA GLN A 32 -4.10 12.15 -12.81
C GLN A 32 -3.90 10.63 -12.85
N GLY A 33 -3.46 10.07 -11.72
CA GLY A 33 -3.12 8.66 -11.62
C GLY A 33 -1.84 8.26 -12.37
N GLY A 34 -0.86 9.16 -12.46
CA GLY A 34 0.44 8.89 -13.09
C GLY A 34 0.52 9.22 -14.59
N ARG A 35 -0.49 9.91 -15.15
CA ARG A 35 -0.44 10.42 -16.54
C ARG A 35 0.50 11.60 -16.71
N LEU A 36 0.69 12.40 -15.65
CA LEU A 36 1.58 13.55 -15.64
C LEU A 36 2.88 13.23 -14.88
N ALA A 37 3.97 13.90 -15.28
CA ALA A 37 5.27 13.76 -14.65
C ALA A 37 5.23 14.12 -13.15
N ILE A 38 5.97 13.37 -12.35
CA ILE A 38 6.06 13.54 -10.91
C ILE A 38 7.31 14.36 -10.58
N PRO A 39 7.19 15.47 -9.80
CA PRO A 39 8.35 16.16 -9.28
C PRO A 39 9.11 15.33 -8.24
N ASP A 40 10.43 15.21 -8.35
CA ASP A 40 11.27 14.43 -7.43
C ASP A 40 11.14 14.88 -5.97
N ASN A 41 11.02 16.19 -5.74
CA ASN A 41 10.84 16.74 -4.39
C ASN A 41 9.56 16.24 -3.70
N ARG A 42 8.52 15.86 -4.45
CA ARG A 42 7.28 15.28 -3.89
C ARG A 42 7.48 13.83 -3.50
N ILE A 43 8.25 13.06 -4.29
CA ILE A 43 8.62 11.69 -3.93
C ILE A 43 9.44 11.69 -2.65
N GLU A 44 10.46 12.56 -2.56
CA GLU A 44 11.28 12.70 -1.35
C GLU A 44 10.48 13.13 -0.12
N GLN A 45 9.50 14.03 -0.30
CA GLN A 45 8.60 14.44 0.78
C GLN A 45 7.76 13.26 1.28
N ILE A 46 7.15 12.49 0.37
CA ILE A 46 6.36 11.31 0.73
C ILE A 46 7.23 10.25 1.41
N ALA A 47 8.45 10.02 0.90
CA ALA A 47 9.39 9.08 1.50
C ALA A 47 9.74 9.47 2.95
N ARG A 48 9.97 10.77 3.22
CA ARG A 48 10.19 11.27 4.58
C ARG A 48 8.99 11.04 5.48
N LEU A 49 7.78 11.37 5.02
CA LEU A 49 6.55 11.18 5.80
C LEU A 49 6.30 9.70 6.12
N ARG A 50 6.54 8.81 5.14
CA ARG A 50 6.44 7.36 5.35
C ARG A 50 7.45 6.86 6.37
N LYS A 51 8.70 7.31 6.26
CA LYS A 51 9.74 6.95 7.23
C LYS A 51 9.40 7.43 8.65
N GLU A 52 8.82 8.62 8.78
CA GLU A 52 8.37 9.14 10.07
C GLU A 52 7.25 8.27 10.67
N ALA A 53 6.25 7.90 9.87
CA ALA A 53 5.18 7.00 10.32
C ALA A 53 5.74 5.64 10.78
N ASP A 54 6.68 5.05 10.04
CA ASP A 54 7.34 3.79 10.40
C ASP A 54 8.11 3.90 11.73
N VAL A 55 8.85 4.99 11.94
CA VAL A 55 9.64 5.20 13.18
C VAL A 55 8.70 5.35 14.38
N ARG A 56 7.60 6.10 14.23
CA ARG A 56 6.60 6.26 15.30
C ARG A 56 5.88 4.95 15.60
N PHE A 57 5.54 4.18 14.57
CA PHE A 57 4.97 2.84 14.73
C PHE A 57 5.91 1.90 15.48
N ALA A 58 7.19 1.85 15.08
CA ALA A 58 8.18 0.99 15.72
C ALA A 58 8.42 1.37 17.18
N SER A 59 8.43 2.67 17.50
CA SER A 59 8.58 3.17 18.87
C SER A 59 7.40 2.75 19.74
N MET A 60 6.17 2.96 19.24
CA MET A 60 4.94 2.54 19.92
C MET A 60 4.88 1.01 20.07
N TRP A 61 5.18 0.24 19.03
CA TRP A 61 5.14 -1.23 19.07
C TRP A 61 6.20 -1.81 20.00
N GLY A 62 7.38 -1.19 20.08
CA GLY A 62 8.42 -1.52 21.05
C GLY A 62 7.97 -1.30 22.50
N ALA A 63 7.16 -0.26 22.75
CA ALA A 63 6.59 0.04 24.06
C ALA A 63 5.45 -0.93 24.47
N LEU A 64 4.70 -1.47 23.51
CA LEU A 64 3.62 -2.45 23.79
C LEU A 64 4.11 -3.85 24.18
N GLY A 65 5.43 -4.06 24.31
CA GLY A 65 6.02 -5.37 24.58
C GLY A 65 5.95 -6.25 23.34
N ALA A 66 7.07 -6.37 22.63
CA ALA A 66 7.14 -7.17 21.42
C ALA A 66 6.72 -8.63 21.66
N ALA A 67 5.54 -9.01 21.20
CA ALA A 67 5.26 -10.41 20.88
C ALA A 67 6.23 -10.84 19.76
N PRO A 68 6.79 -12.05 19.80
CA PRO A 68 7.72 -12.52 18.78
C PRO A 68 7.04 -12.48 17.41
N GLN A 69 7.55 -11.63 16.52
CA GLN A 69 7.20 -11.64 15.11
C GLN A 69 7.46 -13.04 14.57
N PRO A 70 6.54 -13.68 13.84
CA PRO A 70 6.87 -14.90 13.10
C PRO A 70 7.97 -14.55 12.10
N SER A 71 9.15 -15.16 12.29
CA SER A 71 10.34 -14.99 11.47
C SER A 71 9.99 -14.93 9.99
N ALA A 72 10.53 -13.90 9.34
CA ALA A 72 10.55 -13.71 7.91
C ALA A 72 10.82 -15.03 7.17
N VAL A 73 9.92 -15.40 6.25
CA VAL A 73 10.19 -16.46 5.29
C VAL A 73 11.32 -15.98 4.39
N ALA A 74 12.38 -16.79 4.32
CA ALA A 74 13.69 -16.52 3.73
C ALA A 74 13.66 -16.04 2.26
N PRO A 75 14.72 -15.33 1.80
CA PRO A 75 14.86 -14.94 0.40
C PRO A 75 15.02 -16.18 -0.49
N VAL A 76 14.10 -16.39 -1.42
CA VAL A 76 14.27 -17.37 -2.50
C VAL A 76 15.45 -16.92 -3.36
N LYS A 77 16.55 -17.67 -3.28
CA LYS A 77 17.74 -17.51 -4.11
C LYS A 77 17.35 -17.54 -5.59
N ARG A 78 17.68 -16.48 -6.32
CA ARG A 78 17.73 -16.49 -7.79
C ARG A 78 18.80 -17.48 -8.24
N GLY A 79 18.39 -18.64 -8.72
CA GLY A 79 19.19 -19.45 -9.64
C GLY A 79 18.94 -18.96 -11.06
N HIS A 80 19.97 -18.42 -11.70
CA HIS A 80 19.98 -18.16 -13.14
C HIS A 80 19.88 -19.49 -13.89
N ALA A 81 18.83 -19.67 -14.69
CA ALA A 81 18.88 -20.51 -15.88
C ALA A 81 18.23 -19.73 -17.03
N VAL A 82 19.09 -19.34 -17.96
CA VAL A 82 18.77 -18.67 -19.21
C VAL A 82 17.88 -19.60 -20.04
N HIS A 83 16.67 -19.17 -20.34
CA HIS A 83 15.95 -19.62 -21.54
C HIS A 83 15.29 -18.42 -22.20
N SER A 84 15.97 -17.94 -23.24
CA SER A 84 15.41 -17.10 -24.28
C SER A 84 14.27 -17.85 -24.98
N GLY A 85 13.08 -17.25 -25.07
CA GLY A 85 11.98 -17.81 -25.85
C GLY A 85 10.62 -17.19 -25.56
N HIS A 86 10.26 -16.19 -26.36
CA HIS A 86 8.91 -15.80 -26.79
C HIS A 86 7.70 -15.97 -25.84
N GLY A 87 7.19 -14.82 -25.38
CA GLY A 87 5.76 -14.46 -25.35
C GLY A 87 4.76 -15.49 -24.84
N GLN A 88 4.35 -15.38 -23.58
CA GLN A 88 3.00 -15.77 -23.17
C GLN A 88 2.61 -15.10 -21.84
N ARG A 89 1.61 -14.22 -21.90
CA ARG A 89 0.87 -13.76 -20.72
C ARG A 89 0.06 -14.94 -20.19
N PRO A 90 0.12 -15.31 -18.91
CA PRO A 90 -0.85 -16.25 -18.36
C PRO A 90 -2.18 -15.51 -18.16
N ALA A 91 -3.14 -15.86 -19.01
CA ALA A 91 -4.55 -15.60 -18.81
C ALA A 91 -5.03 -16.43 -17.61
N PHE A 92 -5.61 -15.77 -16.61
CA PHE A 92 -6.50 -16.43 -15.67
C PHE A 92 -7.79 -15.61 -15.55
N GLU A 93 -8.78 -16.11 -16.28
CA GLU A 93 -10.19 -16.22 -15.88
C GLU A 93 -10.98 -14.93 -15.59
N LEU A 94 -11.36 -14.26 -16.69
CA LEU A 94 -12.61 -13.50 -16.80
C LEU A 94 -13.80 -14.47 -16.71
N LEU A 95 -14.22 -14.79 -15.49
CA LEU A 95 -15.49 -15.49 -15.25
C LEU A 95 -16.65 -14.50 -15.46
N SER A 96 -17.19 -14.53 -16.68
CA SER A 96 -18.61 -14.46 -17.02
C SER A 96 -19.53 -13.66 -16.09
N ARG A 97 -19.61 -12.34 -16.30
CA ARG A 97 -20.79 -11.55 -15.90
C ARG A 97 -21.75 -11.48 -17.10
N PRO A 98 -22.94 -12.10 -17.08
CA PRO A 98 -23.94 -11.85 -18.11
C PRO A 98 -24.44 -10.40 -18.03
N ALA A 99 -24.68 -9.80 -19.19
CA ALA A 99 -25.17 -8.44 -19.36
C ALA A 99 -26.55 -8.29 -18.71
N ALA A 100 -26.78 -7.17 -18.01
CA ALA A 100 -28.11 -6.78 -17.58
C ALA A 100 -28.91 -6.35 -18.83
N GLU A 101 -30.02 -7.01 -19.11
CA GLU A 101 -30.91 -6.58 -20.20
C GLU A 101 -31.57 -5.24 -19.85
N PRO A 102 -31.74 -4.32 -20.83
CA PRO A 102 -32.42 -3.05 -20.62
C PRO A 102 -33.93 -3.28 -20.43
N ILE A 103 -34.47 -2.71 -19.34
CA ILE A 103 -35.91 -2.65 -19.08
C ILE A 103 -36.51 -1.60 -20.01
N GLU A 104 -36.89 -1.98 -21.23
CA GLU A 104 -37.79 -1.17 -22.03
C GLU A 104 -38.93 -2.02 -22.59
N SER A 105 -40.15 -1.51 -22.37
CA SER A 105 -41.43 -1.97 -22.90
C SER A 105 -42.12 -3.14 -22.19
N ARG A 106 -42.64 -2.86 -20.98
CA ARG A 106 -43.85 -3.54 -20.46
C ARG A 106 -44.71 -2.57 -19.65
N LEU A 107 -45.34 -1.62 -20.33
CA LEU A 107 -46.62 -1.04 -19.91
C LEU A 107 -47.36 -0.61 -21.19
N SER A 108 -48.04 -1.58 -21.81
CA SER A 108 -49.29 -1.33 -22.53
C SER A 108 -50.44 -1.49 -21.55
#